data_AF-A0A7Y6XXR2-F1
#
_entry.id   AF-A0A7Y6XXR2-F1
#
_cell.length_a   1.000
_cell.length_b   1.000
_cell.length_c   1.000
_cell.angle_alpha   90.00
_cell.angle_beta   90.00
_cell.angle_gamma   90.00
#
_symmetry.space_group_name_H-M   'P 1'
#
loop_
_entity.id
_entity.type
_entity.pdbx_description
1 polymer ?
#
loop_
_entity_poly.entity_id
_entity_poly.type
_entity_poly.pdbx_seq_one_letter_code
_entity_poly.pdbx_strand_id
1 'polypeptide(L)'
;MSENETNQAPEEQGDEAAMAAEAAAEAEAAGGADTEEDVVAQLKSEVAEMKDRLVRALAETENVRRRAEKDKADASAYAVTAFARDMLNVSDNLRRALDAAPEEVADDMKGFVEGVDMTERELLNILERHGIKKVEPEVGEKFDHKFHQAMFEVPTNDHTPGSVMQVVAAGYVIKDRLLRPAMVGVAKGAPQSVDEQA
;
A
#
# COMPACT_ATOMS: atom_id res chain seq x y z
N MET A 1 49.39 23.86 -95.66
CA MET A 1 49.07 22.42 -95.82
C MET A 1 47.98 22.11 -94.81
N SER A 2 46.97 21.33 -95.20
CA SER A 2 46.07 20.50 -94.36
C SER A 2 45.44 21.08 -93.07
N GLU A 3 44.14 20.90 -92.77
CA GLU A 3 42.99 20.41 -93.57
C GLU A 3 41.67 20.68 -92.80
N ASN A 4 40.53 20.29 -93.39
CA ASN A 4 39.19 20.14 -92.79
C ASN A 4 39.17 19.29 -91.49
N GLU A 5 38.13 19.20 -90.63
CA GLU A 5 36.75 19.75 -90.51
C GLU A 5 36.35 19.72 -88.99
N THR A 6 35.13 19.85 -88.44
CA THR A 6 33.69 19.91 -88.85
C THR A 6 32.96 20.80 -87.81
N ASN A 7 32.04 21.72 -88.15
CA ASN A 7 30.58 21.57 -88.39
C ASN A 7 29.67 21.51 -87.13
N GLN A 8 28.47 22.12 -87.27
CA GLN A 8 27.24 22.06 -86.45
C GLN A 8 27.18 22.70 -85.04
N ALA A 9 26.45 23.82 -85.01
CA ALA A 9 25.49 24.24 -83.96
C ALA A 9 24.07 23.69 -84.34
N PRO A 10 22.91 24.03 -83.71
CA PRO A 10 22.63 25.08 -82.71
C PRO A 10 21.58 24.75 -81.61
N GLU A 11 21.16 25.78 -80.85
CA GLU A 11 19.80 26.08 -80.34
C GLU A 11 18.87 24.94 -79.83
N GLU A 12 18.88 24.64 -78.52
CA GLU A 12 17.71 24.05 -77.79
C GLU A 12 17.49 24.59 -76.35
N GLN A 13 18.30 25.53 -75.83
CA GLN A 13 18.34 25.89 -74.39
C GLN A 13 17.45 27.08 -73.97
N GLY A 14 16.44 27.45 -74.77
CA GLY A 14 15.60 28.63 -74.54
C GLY A 14 14.33 28.38 -73.71
N ASP A 15 13.44 27.53 -74.22
CA ASP A 15 12.07 27.41 -73.70
C ASP A 15 11.95 26.63 -72.38
N GLU A 16 12.78 25.60 -72.13
CA GLU A 16 12.74 24.83 -70.88
C GLU A 16 12.96 25.71 -69.65
N ALA A 17 13.84 26.71 -69.75
CA ALA A 17 14.12 27.65 -68.66
C ALA A 17 12.94 28.59 -68.36
N ALA A 18 12.14 28.94 -69.37
CA ALA A 18 10.94 29.74 -69.20
C ALA A 18 9.81 28.91 -68.57
N MET A 19 9.53 27.71 -69.11
CA MET A 19 8.50 26.82 -68.57
C MET A 19 8.82 26.35 -67.15
N ALA A 20 10.10 26.12 -66.82
CA ALA A 20 10.51 25.78 -65.45
C ALA A 20 10.32 26.93 -64.46
N ALA A 21 10.53 28.18 -64.88
CA ALA A 21 10.30 29.36 -64.04
C ALA A 21 8.81 29.63 -63.81
N GLU A 22 7.98 29.47 -64.85
CA GLU A 22 6.53 29.65 -64.77
C GLU A 22 5.87 28.53 -63.92
N ALA A 23 6.28 27.28 -64.11
CA ALA A 23 5.85 26.16 -63.27
C ALA A 23 6.32 26.27 -61.80
N ALA A 24 7.49 26.88 -61.54
CA ALA A 24 7.94 27.16 -60.18
C ALA A 24 7.10 28.27 -59.50
N ALA A 25 6.78 29.34 -60.22
CA ALA A 25 5.91 30.41 -59.73
C ALA A 25 4.47 29.91 -59.48
N GLU A 26 3.94 29.06 -60.35
CA GLU A 26 2.62 28.45 -60.17
C GLU A 26 2.62 27.41 -59.02
N ALA A 27 3.75 26.75 -58.76
CA ALA A 27 3.92 25.88 -57.59
C ALA A 27 4.04 26.66 -56.25
N GLU A 28 4.70 27.82 -56.22
CA GLU A 28 4.67 28.71 -55.04
C GLU A 28 3.28 29.31 -54.82
N ALA A 29 2.55 29.67 -55.89
CA ALA A 29 1.16 30.11 -55.80
C ALA A 29 0.18 28.99 -55.38
N ALA A 30 0.48 27.73 -55.70
CA ALA A 30 -0.23 26.55 -55.21
C ALA A 30 0.15 26.16 -53.76
N GLY A 31 1.17 26.79 -53.18
CA GLY A 31 1.44 26.80 -51.75
C GLY A 31 0.37 27.59 -51.00
N GLY A 32 -0.84 27.03 -50.94
CA GLY A 32 -2.06 27.72 -50.55
C GLY A 32 -1.91 28.54 -49.26
N ALA A 33 -2.18 29.84 -49.37
CA ALA A 33 -2.34 30.68 -48.19
C ALA A 33 -3.52 30.16 -47.37
N ASP A 34 -3.24 29.65 -46.16
CA ASP A 34 -4.26 29.29 -45.16
C ASP A 34 -5.31 30.39 -45.12
N THR A 35 -6.57 30.06 -45.44
CA THR A 35 -7.63 31.07 -45.45
C THR A 35 -7.90 31.55 -44.03
N GLU A 36 -8.55 32.70 -43.87
CA GLU A 36 -8.98 33.15 -42.54
C GLU A 36 -9.87 32.10 -41.84
N GLU A 37 -10.58 31.25 -42.61
CA GLU A 37 -11.36 30.13 -42.09
C GLU A 37 -10.48 28.95 -41.64
N ASP A 38 -9.40 28.62 -42.37
CA ASP A 38 -8.44 27.58 -42.01
C ASP A 38 -7.66 27.94 -40.75
N VAL A 39 -7.12 29.16 -40.66
CA VAL A 39 -6.44 29.66 -39.43
C VAL A 39 -7.39 29.61 -38.24
N VAL A 40 -8.65 30.01 -38.43
CA VAL A 40 -9.68 29.93 -37.39
C VAL A 40 -10.05 28.47 -37.05
N ALA A 41 -9.98 27.53 -37.99
CA ALA A 41 -10.19 26.10 -37.74
C ALA A 41 -9.02 25.47 -36.96
N GLN A 42 -7.77 25.77 -37.34
CA GLN A 42 -6.57 25.36 -36.61
C GLN A 42 -6.61 25.84 -35.16
N LEU A 43 -6.84 27.15 -34.94
CA LEU A 43 -6.95 27.73 -33.60
C LEU A 43 -8.11 27.12 -32.76
N LYS A 44 -9.23 26.77 -33.38
CA LYS A 44 -10.33 26.03 -32.70
C LYS A 44 -9.89 24.63 -32.28
N SER A 45 -9.11 23.93 -33.10
CA SER A 45 -8.56 22.61 -32.78
C SER A 45 -7.54 22.70 -31.64
N GLU A 46 -6.59 23.62 -31.68
CA GLU A 46 -5.63 23.85 -30.59
C GLU A 46 -6.34 24.17 -29.27
N VAL A 47 -7.35 25.05 -29.31
CA VAL A 47 -8.16 25.38 -28.12
C VAL A 47 -8.95 24.17 -27.61
N ALA A 48 -9.40 23.26 -28.48
CA ALA A 48 -10.05 22.02 -28.06
C ALA A 48 -9.07 21.03 -27.42
N GLU A 49 -7.89 20.83 -28.02
CA GLU A 49 -6.82 20.00 -27.47
C GLU A 49 -6.30 20.53 -26.13
N MET A 50 -6.03 21.82 -26.04
CA MET A 50 -5.62 22.46 -24.78
C MET A 50 -6.68 22.29 -23.69
N LYS A 51 -7.98 22.34 -24.04
CA LYS A 51 -9.07 22.07 -23.09
C LYS A 51 -9.10 20.61 -22.63
N ASP A 52 -8.95 19.62 -23.53
CA ASP A 52 -8.88 18.21 -23.16
C ASP A 52 -7.65 17.92 -22.26
N ARG A 53 -6.48 18.46 -22.63
CA ARG A 53 -5.24 18.38 -21.83
C ARG A 53 -5.44 19.00 -20.43
N LEU A 54 -6.08 20.17 -20.33
CA LEU A 54 -6.39 20.83 -19.06
C LEU A 54 -7.40 20.05 -18.21
N VAL A 55 -8.47 19.53 -18.80
CA VAL A 55 -9.46 18.70 -18.08
C VAL A 55 -8.83 17.41 -17.56
N ARG A 56 -7.97 16.75 -18.36
CA ARG A 56 -7.22 15.57 -17.93
C ARG A 56 -6.24 15.91 -16.79
N ALA A 57 -5.46 16.98 -16.92
CA ALA A 57 -4.51 17.41 -15.89
C ALA A 57 -5.21 17.81 -14.57
N LEU A 58 -6.40 18.42 -14.63
CA LEU A 58 -7.22 18.70 -13.45
C LEU A 58 -7.72 17.41 -12.79
N ALA A 59 -8.22 16.45 -13.56
CA ALA A 59 -8.68 15.15 -13.05
C ALA A 59 -7.54 14.31 -12.46
N GLU A 60 -6.33 14.37 -13.04
CA GLU A 60 -5.12 13.76 -12.47
C GLU A 60 -4.74 14.44 -11.15
N THR A 61 -4.73 15.77 -11.12
CA THR A 61 -4.43 16.57 -9.91
C THR A 61 -5.42 16.26 -8.79
N GLU A 62 -6.72 16.16 -9.07
CA GLU A 62 -7.73 15.82 -8.07
C GLU A 62 -7.58 14.37 -7.56
N ASN A 63 -7.26 13.42 -8.44
CA ASN A 63 -6.98 12.04 -8.01
C ASN A 63 -5.72 11.93 -7.15
N VAL A 64 -4.67 12.70 -7.46
CA VAL A 64 -3.47 12.79 -6.61
C VAL A 64 -3.80 13.44 -5.28
N ARG A 65 -4.59 14.54 -5.26
CA ARG A 65 -5.04 15.21 -4.02
C ARG A 65 -5.81 14.24 -3.12
N ARG A 66 -6.80 13.54 -3.67
CA ARG A 66 -7.64 12.56 -2.95
C ARG A 66 -6.82 11.37 -2.44
N ARG A 67 -5.80 10.93 -3.18
CA ARG A 67 -4.85 9.90 -2.72
C ARG A 67 -4.02 10.42 -1.56
N ALA A 68 -3.39 11.58 -1.69
CA ALA A 68 -2.55 12.18 -0.65
C ALA A 68 -3.34 12.49 0.64
N GLU A 69 -4.61 12.87 0.54
CA GLU A 69 -5.51 13.02 1.70
C GLU A 69 -5.73 11.69 2.44
N LYS A 70 -5.96 10.60 1.70
CA LYS A 70 -6.06 9.25 2.29
C LYS A 70 -4.73 8.81 2.89
N ASP A 71 -3.63 8.91 2.14
CA ASP A 71 -2.31 8.47 2.58
C ASP A 71 -1.86 9.24 3.83
N LYS A 72 -2.22 10.53 3.94
CA LYS A 72 -2.04 11.34 5.16
C LYS A 72 -2.90 10.86 6.33
N ALA A 73 -4.18 10.53 6.09
CA ALA A 73 -5.07 10.02 7.13
C ALA A 73 -4.60 8.64 7.66
N ASP A 74 -4.18 7.75 6.76
CA ASP A 74 -3.59 6.45 7.10
C ASP A 74 -2.25 6.64 7.83
N ALA A 75 -1.36 7.52 7.36
CA ALA A 75 -0.11 7.84 8.05
C ALA A 75 -0.36 8.38 9.47
N SER A 76 -1.31 9.30 9.67
CA SER A 76 -1.70 9.78 11.01
C SER A 76 -2.36 8.68 11.86
N ALA A 77 -3.14 7.78 11.26
CA ALA A 77 -3.76 6.65 11.95
C ALA A 77 -2.76 5.62 12.45
N TYR A 78 -1.67 5.40 11.71
CA TYR A 78 -0.68 4.35 11.98
C TYR A 78 0.68 4.87 12.47
N ALA A 79 0.88 6.19 12.62
CA ALA A 79 2.14 6.79 13.11
C ALA A 79 2.60 6.19 14.46
N VAL A 80 1.66 5.92 15.37
CA VAL A 80 1.95 5.36 16.70
C VAL A 80 2.27 3.85 16.69
N THR A 81 2.23 3.16 15.55
CA THR A 81 2.38 1.68 15.48
C THR A 81 3.67 1.15 16.13
N ALA A 82 4.81 1.83 15.94
CA ALA A 82 6.07 1.40 16.55
C ALA A 82 6.02 1.55 18.09
N PHE A 83 5.77 2.77 18.56
CA PHE A 83 5.62 3.08 19.99
C PHE A 83 4.59 2.19 20.69
N ALA A 84 3.43 1.97 20.06
CA ALA A 84 2.39 1.09 20.56
C ALA A 84 2.91 -0.34 20.78
N ARG A 85 3.62 -0.92 19.80
CA ARG A 85 4.22 -2.25 19.93
C ARG A 85 5.22 -2.32 21.08
N ASP A 86 6.01 -1.28 21.29
CA ASP A 86 6.98 -1.22 22.39
C ASP A 86 6.27 -1.10 23.76
N MET A 87 5.17 -0.35 23.84
CA MET A 87 4.32 -0.27 25.04
C MET A 87 3.61 -1.59 25.38
N LEU A 88 3.30 -2.45 24.39
CA LEU A 88 2.79 -3.80 24.68
C LEU A 88 3.78 -4.62 25.51
N ASN A 89 5.09 -4.46 25.28
CA ASN A 89 6.12 -5.15 26.07
C ASN A 89 6.17 -4.64 27.51
N VAL A 90 5.78 -3.38 27.75
CA VAL A 90 5.62 -2.83 29.11
C VAL A 90 4.38 -3.45 29.77
N SER A 91 3.25 -3.51 29.07
CA SER A 91 2.01 -4.15 29.54
C SER A 91 2.23 -5.62 29.92
N ASP A 92 2.90 -6.39 29.05
CA ASP A 92 3.25 -7.80 29.31
C ASP A 92 4.13 -7.97 30.56
N ASN A 93 5.04 -7.03 30.81
CA ASN A 93 5.93 -7.09 31.98
C ASN A 93 5.21 -6.68 33.27
N LEU A 94 4.28 -5.71 33.22
CA LEU A 94 3.38 -5.42 34.35
C LEU A 94 2.51 -6.63 34.68
N ARG A 95 1.89 -7.24 33.64
CA ARG A 95 1.09 -8.47 33.76
C ARG A 95 1.90 -9.61 34.38
N ARG A 96 3.12 -9.87 33.87
CA ARG A 96 4.04 -10.86 34.44
C ARG A 96 4.45 -10.58 35.89
N ALA A 97 4.56 -9.30 36.29
CA ALA A 97 4.86 -8.94 37.67
C ALA A 97 3.68 -9.20 38.62
N LEU A 98 2.44 -9.01 38.14
CA LEU A 98 1.22 -9.38 38.85
C LEU A 98 1.07 -10.91 38.95
N ASP A 99 1.22 -11.63 37.83
CA ASP A 99 1.10 -13.09 37.76
C ASP A 99 2.25 -13.83 38.51
N ALA A 100 3.32 -13.12 38.87
CA ALA A 100 4.43 -13.63 39.69
C ALA A 100 4.35 -13.20 41.18
N ALA A 101 3.31 -12.46 41.58
CA ALA A 101 3.04 -12.19 42.99
C ALA A 101 2.53 -13.48 43.68
N PRO A 102 2.94 -13.75 44.94
CA PRO A 102 2.42 -14.91 45.68
C PRO A 102 0.93 -14.72 46.00
N GLU A 103 0.16 -15.81 46.02
CA GLU A 103 -1.27 -15.79 46.35
C GLU A 103 -1.52 -15.16 47.74
N GLU A 104 -0.67 -15.49 48.72
CA GLU A 104 -0.60 -14.80 50.01
C GLU A 104 0.33 -13.58 49.96
N VAL A 105 -0.13 -12.50 49.31
CA VAL A 105 0.52 -11.18 49.41
C VAL A 105 0.42 -10.68 50.85
N ALA A 106 1.57 -10.35 51.47
CA ALA A 106 1.61 -9.72 52.80
C ALA A 106 0.83 -8.39 52.81
N ASP A 107 0.16 -8.06 53.92
CA ASP A 107 -0.77 -6.91 53.99
C ASP A 107 -0.13 -5.58 53.53
N ASP A 108 1.12 -5.32 53.94
CA ASP A 108 1.89 -4.12 53.56
C ASP A 108 2.12 -3.99 52.03
N MET A 109 2.02 -5.09 51.29
CA MET A 109 2.26 -5.16 49.84
C MET A 109 0.96 -5.22 49.01
N LYS A 110 -0.20 -5.46 49.63
CA LYS A 110 -1.49 -5.57 48.91
C LYS A 110 -1.82 -4.30 48.11
N GLY A 111 -1.67 -3.13 48.74
CA GLY A 111 -1.88 -1.84 48.06
C GLY A 111 -0.88 -1.52 46.95
N PHE A 112 0.31 -2.14 46.96
CA PHE A 112 1.27 -2.04 45.86
C PHE A 112 0.81 -2.89 44.66
N VAL A 113 0.40 -4.13 44.90
CA VAL A 113 -0.13 -5.03 43.85
C VAL A 113 -1.39 -4.45 43.22
N GLU A 114 -2.33 -3.92 44.03
CA GLU A 114 -3.53 -3.22 43.55
C GLU A 114 -3.18 -1.98 42.70
N GLY A 115 -2.21 -1.16 43.14
CA GLY A 115 -1.74 -0.01 42.36
C GLY A 115 -1.11 -0.38 41.02
N VAL A 116 -0.43 -1.54 40.92
CA VAL A 116 0.12 -2.05 39.66
C VAL A 116 -0.99 -2.58 38.74
N ASP A 117 -1.99 -3.30 39.27
CA ASP A 117 -3.16 -3.76 38.50
C ASP A 117 -4.02 -2.59 37.97
N MET A 118 -4.24 -1.55 38.78
CA MET A 118 -4.89 -0.31 38.34
C MET A 118 -4.10 0.39 37.21
N THR A 119 -2.77 0.32 37.26
CA THR A 119 -1.87 0.92 36.26
C THR A 119 -1.86 0.14 34.95
N GLU A 120 -1.90 -1.20 35.01
CA GLU A 120 -2.03 -2.08 33.84
C GLU A 120 -3.37 -1.82 33.12
N ARG A 121 -4.48 -1.75 33.88
CA ARG A 121 -5.81 -1.43 33.34
C ARG A 121 -5.85 -0.07 32.66
N GLU A 122 -5.30 0.99 33.27
CA GLU A 122 -5.30 2.31 32.64
C GLU A 122 -4.38 2.38 31.41
N LEU A 123 -3.27 1.63 31.38
CA LEU A 123 -2.46 1.48 30.17
C LEU A 123 -3.28 0.83 29.04
N LEU A 124 -4.05 -0.22 29.32
CA LEU A 124 -4.97 -0.83 28.36
C LEU A 124 -6.07 0.15 27.91
N ASN A 125 -6.69 0.91 28.83
CA ASN A 125 -7.65 1.97 28.50
C ASN A 125 -7.06 3.06 27.59
N ILE A 126 -5.79 3.40 27.75
CA ILE A 126 -5.07 4.36 26.87
C ILE A 126 -4.91 3.75 25.47
N LEU A 127 -4.45 2.50 25.38
CA LEU A 127 -4.27 1.78 24.11
C LEU A 127 -5.60 1.68 23.33
N GLU A 128 -6.71 1.32 24.00
CA GLU A 128 -8.04 1.25 23.37
C GLU A 128 -8.54 2.60 22.86
N ARG A 129 -8.31 3.70 23.59
CA ARG A 129 -8.63 5.07 23.13
C ARG A 129 -7.85 5.47 21.87
N HIS A 130 -6.64 4.93 21.68
CA HIS A 130 -5.86 5.10 20.44
C HIS A 130 -6.23 4.09 19.33
N GLY A 131 -7.27 3.27 19.54
CA GLY A 131 -7.76 2.29 18.57
C GLY A 131 -6.98 1.00 18.54
N ILE A 132 -6.20 0.69 19.58
CA ILE A 132 -5.46 -0.56 19.74
C ILE A 132 -6.30 -1.49 20.61
N LYS A 133 -6.79 -2.60 20.04
CA LYS A 133 -7.64 -3.57 20.74
C LYS A 133 -6.86 -4.84 21.07
N LYS A 134 -7.13 -5.41 22.25
CA LYS A 134 -6.67 -6.75 22.62
C LYS A 134 -7.36 -7.79 21.74
N VAL A 135 -6.61 -8.82 21.34
CA VAL A 135 -7.10 -10.02 20.64
C VAL A 135 -6.56 -11.21 21.40
N GLU A 136 -7.45 -11.85 22.17
CA GLU A 136 -7.13 -12.92 23.10
C GLU A 136 -8.17 -14.02 22.89
N PRO A 137 -7.82 -15.11 22.17
CA PRO A 137 -8.78 -16.17 21.87
C PRO A 137 -9.08 -17.02 23.10
N GLU A 138 -10.31 -17.52 23.17
CA GLU A 138 -10.76 -18.37 24.28
C GLU A 138 -10.15 -19.79 24.19
N VAL A 139 -10.04 -20.46 25.34
CA VAL A 139 -9.57 -21.87 25.38
C VAL A 139 -10.62 -22.76 24.74
N GLY A 140 -10.22 -23.48 23.69
CA GLY A 140 -11.11 -24.23 22.80
C GLY A 140 -11.52 -23.49 21.52
N GLU A 141 -11.20 -22.19 21.37
CA GLU A 141 -11.49 -21.46 20.13
C GLU A 141 -10.61 -21.94 18.96
N LYS A 142 -11.11 -21.82 17.73
CA LYS A 142 -10.39 -22.21 16.52
C LYS A 142 -9.24 -21.26 16.22
N PHE A 143 -8.05 -21.80 15.93
CA PHE A 143 -6.88 -21.01 15.56
C PHE A 143 -7.03 -20.25 14.21
N ASP A 144 -7.12 -18.91 14.23
CA ASP A 144 -6.99 -18.06 13.04
C ASP A 144 -5.52 -17.65 12.81
N HIS A 145 -5.01 -18.03 11.64
CA HIS A 145 -3.64 -17.76 11.19
C HIS A 145 -3.38 -16.26 10.91
N LYS A 146 -4.41 -15.42 10.85
CA LYS A 146 -4.29 -13.96 10.68
C LYS A 146 -3.97 -13.22 11.98
N PHE A 147 -4.36 -13.78 13.12
CA PHE A 147 -4.30 -13.10 14.42
C PHE A 147 -3.50 -13.87 15.46
N HIS A 148 -3.36 -15.19 15.33
CA HIS A 148 -2.69 -16.04 16.29
C HIS A 148 -1.40 -16.64 15.73
N GLN A 149 -0.43 -16.90 16.60
CA GLN A 149 0.83 -17.55 16.32
C GLN A 149 0.99 -18.75 17.27
N ALA A 150 0.98 -19.96 16.71
CA ALA A 150 1.20 -21.18 17.48
C ALA A 150 2.69 -21.24 17.92
N MET A 151 2.91 -21.23 19.23
CA MET A 151 4.25 -21.30 19.83
C MET A 151 4.66 -22.74 20.16
N PHE A 152 3.70 -23.57 20.55
CA PHE A 152 3.89 -24.99 20.85
C PHE A 152 2.57 -25.76 20.70
N GLU A 153 2.70 -27.08 20.62
CA GLU A 153 1.61 -28.04 20.57
C GLU A 153 1.44 -28.71 21.94
N VAL A 154 0.23 -28.69 22.49
CA VAL A 154 -0.13 -29.36 23.74
C VAL A 154 -0.87 -30.66 23.40
N PRO A 155 -0.37 -31.86 23.77
CA PRO A 155 -1.09 -33.10 23.59
C PRO A 155 -2.26 -33.18 24.59
N THR A 156 -3.49 -33.26 24.09
CA THR A 156 -4.72 -33.31 24.89
C THR A 156 -5.83 -34.07 24.15
N ASN A 157 -6.84 -34.52 24.90
CA ASN A 157 -8.12 -35.03 24.39
C ASN A 157 -9.31 -34.11 24.72
N ASP A 158 -9.08 -33.03 25.47
CA ASP A 158 -10.12 -32.18 26.07
C ASP A 158 -10.72 -31.19 25.05
N HIS A 159 -9.95 -30.84 24.02
CA HIS A 159 -10.35 -29.93 22.95
C HIS A 159 -9.98 -30.47 21.56
N THR A 160 -10.59 -29.91 20.52
CA THR A 160 -10.41 -30.36 19.13
C THR A 160 -9.00 -30.05 18.60
N PRO A 161 -8.38 -30.96 17.81
CA PRO A 161 -7.06 -30.69 17.23
C PRO A 161 -7.04 -29.40 16.40
N GLY A 162 -6.10 -28.49 16.70
CA GLY A 162 -6.02 -27.17 16.10
C GLY A 162 -6.86 -26.07 16.78
N SER A 163 -7.47 -26.33 17.94
CA SER A 163 -7.98 -25.27 18.82
C SER A 163 -6.83 -24.59 19.60
N VAL A 164 -7.09 -23.41 20.15
CA VAL A 164 -6.27 -22.80 21.19
C VAL A 164 -6.44 -23.57 22.50
N MET A 165 -5.34 -23.80 23.21
CA MET A 165 -5.30 -24.41 24.55
C MET A 165 -4.88 -23.44 25.64
N GLN A 166 -4.03 -22.48 25.29
CA GLN A 166 -3.44 -21.54 26.22
C GLN A 166 -3.05 -20.27 25.46
N VAL A 167 -3.34 -19.09 26.02
CA VAL A 167 -2.69 -17.85 25.60
C VAL A 167 -1.43 -17.66 26.43
N VAL A 168 -0.29 -17.51 25.74
CA VAL A 168 1.04 -17.28 26.34
C VAL A 168 1.33 -15.77 26.41
N ALA A 169 0.83 -15.03 25.43
CA ALA A 169 0.72 -13.57 25.49
C ALA A 169 -0.35 -13.09 24.50
N ALA A 170 -1.10 -12.06 24.90
CA ALA A 170 -2.19 -11.51 24.11
C ALA A 170 -1.73 -10.93 22.76
N GLY A 171 -2.59 -11.05 21.75
CA GLY A 171 -2.47 -10.37 20.48
C GLY A 171 -3.06 -8.97 20.55
N TYR A 172 -2.70 -8.12 19.61
CA TYR A 172 -3.22 -6.76 19.51
C TYR A 172 -3.36 -6.34 18.04
N VAL A 173 -4.44 -5.60 17.75
CA VAL A 173 -4.69 -4.96 16.44
C VAL A 173 -4.80 -3.45 16.63
N ILE A 174 -4.21 -2.68 15.73
CA ILE A 174 -4.42 -1.23 15.64
C ILE A 174 -5.38 -0.96 14.48
N LYS A 175 -6.60 -0.53 14.81
CA LYS A 175 -7.74 -0.44 13.87
C LYS A 175 -7.92 -1.75 13.11
N ASP A 176 -7.65 -1.75 11.80
CA ASP A 176 -7.84 -2.89 10.89
C ASP A 176 -6.55 -3.70 10.66
N ARG A 177 -5.44 -3.35 11.34
CA ARG A 177 -4.11 -3.92 11.09
C ARG A 177 -3.55 -4.66 12.31
N LEU A 178 -3.00 -5.85 12.09
CA LEU A 178 -2.28 -6.59 13.13
C LEU A 178 -1.06 -5.79 13.64
N LEU A 179 -1.03 -5.53 14.94
CA LEU A 179 0.10 -4.91 15.64
C LEU A 179 1.08 -5.98 16.14
N ARG A 180 0.53 -7.07 16.70
CA ARG A 180 1.23 -8.25 17.21
C ARG A 180 0.27 -9.44 17.27
N PRO A 181 0.64 -10.66 16.83
CA PRO A 181 -0.23 -11.84 16.96
C PRO A 181 -0.32 -12.32 18.41
N ALA A 182 -1.43 -12.97 18.76
CA ALA A 182 -1.58 -13.69 20.03
C ALA A 182 -0.67 -14.93 20.00
N MET A 183 0.25 -15.03 20.96
CA MET A 183 1.09 -16.21 21.09
C MET A 183 0.33 -17.27 21.87
N VAL A 184 0.07 -18.42 21.24
CA VAL A 184 -0.81 -19.46 21.79
C VAL A 184 -0.19 -20.85 21.74
N GLY A 185 -0.51 -21.67 22.73
CA GLY A 185 -0.39 -23.12 22.62
C GLY A 185 -1.63 -23.69 21.92
N VAL A 186 -1.45 -24.62 20.99
CA VAL A 186 -2.56 -25.25 20.24
C VAL A 186 -2.73 -26.73 20.60
N ALA A 187 -3.98 -27.23 20.54
CA ALA A 187 -4.29 -28.61 20.80
C ALA A 187 -3.72 -29.52 19.70
N LYS A 188 -2.80 -30.41 20.07
CA LYS A 188 -2.47 -31.60 19.28
C LYS A 188 -3.36 -32.72 19.79
N GLY A 189 -4.16 -33.31 18.90
CA GLY A 189 -4.87 -34.54 19.23
C GLY A 189 -3.87 -35.58 19.72
N ALA A 190 -4.17 -36.25 20.83
CA ALA A 190 -3.26 -37.21 21.42
C ALA A 190 -2.82 -38.25 20.36
N PRO A 191 -1.54 -38.71 20.38
CA PRO A 191 -1.18 -39.88 19.61
C PRO A 191 -2.09 -41.02 20.05
N GLN A 192 -2.76 -41.67 19.09
CA GLN A 192 -3.57 -42.84 19.40
C GLN A 192 -2.68 -43.86 20.12
N SER A 193 -3.07 -44.22 21.34
CA SER A 193 -2.45 -45.32 22.06
C SER A 193 -2.70 -46.58 21.24
N VAL A 194 -1.68 -47.01 20.49
CA VAL A 194 -1.67 -48.33 19.88
C VAL A 194 -1.76 -49.34 21.02
N ASP A 195 -2.83 -50.13 21.04
CA ASP A 195 -2.98 -51.25 21.97
C ASP A 195 -1.87 -52.28 21.68
N GLU A 196 -0.76 -52.17 22.42
CA GLU A 196 0.32 -53.15 22.39
C GLU A 196 -0.14 -54.38 23.19
N GLN A 197 -0.89 -55.25 22.50
CA GLN A 197 -1.44 -56.49 23.04
C GLN A 197 -0.34 -57.46 23.48
N ALA A 198 -0.43 -57.92 24.73
CA ALA A 198 0.39 -58.99 25.32
C ALA A 198 -0.42 -59.81 26.32
#